data_AF-A0AAD7HU51-F1
#
_entry.id   AF-A0AAD7HU51-F1
#
_cell.length_a   1.000
_cell.length_b   1.000
_cell.length_c   1.000
_cell.angle_alpha   90.00
_cell.angle_beta   90.00
_cell.angle_gamma   90.00
#
_symmetry.space_group_name_H-M   'P 1'
#
loop_
_entity.id
_entity.type
_entity.pdbx_description
1 polymer ?
#
loop_
_entity_poly.entity_id
_entity_poly.type
_entity_poly.pdbx_seq_one_letter_code
_entity_poly.pdbx_strand_id
1 'polypeptide(L)'
;MHHCLKIIEIVDIICDNIDPRVDGETSSTAGLCELAVFARTCTTFSGPALVHLWRTTTLERLLAVCMPIDLWEIEADPPRSRRWDFTGAQRLSPGNTVSKSTESDLASRRRRIPPYPHFLRPTLTSLSFDLYSDSAASLLAILPTKCPRITKLRVYSSVYRSRSLSELVLVLGHPEEITAPFLDPDVLEHLSHQSTLRYLSLAASWNAVAPFLSKFTVDLFDLVTAVEMHDLLAGIGIAFSRTSLMHIAVYNRCQELINIHPDSTTHLIPHRELQVLKPFTNLTELHIGSPLGFDLDDGAVLDLVPTWPRLRSCSFAASFPTHRPRTTLTPSQFRSTPPLFRRSTWPGPHGQHPLTRLEVKQSPVALTAGTVARFISTVFPKLRRITTGREYENNDEADLEDDDLEGLNAIRNHLCWKAVQTLLPTVHEG
;
A
#
# COMPACT_ATOMS: atom_id res chain seq x y z
N MET A 1 -7.74 -46.08 -0.91
CA MET A 1 -8.16 -44.96 -1.79
C MET A 1 -8.90 -45.53 -2.98
N HIS A 2 -10.16 -45.14 -3.20
CA HIS A 2 -11.01 -45.68 -4.27
C HIS A 2 -10.44 -45.34 -5.66
N HIS A 3 -10.67 -46.19 -6.67
CA HIS A 3 -10.06 -46.02 -8.00
C HIS A 3 -10.46 -44.71 -8.70
N CYS A 4 -11.69 -44.22 -8.48
CA CYS A 4 -12.13 -42.93 -9.05
C CYS A 4 -11.32 -41.74 -8.52
N LEU A 5 -10.84 -41.78 -7.27
CA LEU A 5 -10.07 -40.69 -6.67
C LEU A 5 -8.61 -40.66 -7.16
N LYS A 6 -8.19 -41.63 -7.99
CA LYS A 6 -6.90 -41.59 -8.68
C LYS A 6 -6.94 -40.72 -9.95
N ILE A 7 -8.12 -40.36 -10.44
CA ILE A 7 -8.31 -39.49 -11.61
C ILE A 7 -8.22 -38.05 -11.12
N ILE A 8 -7.19 -37.32 -11.53
CA ILE A 8 -6.87 -35.99 -10.97
C ILE A 8 -7.98 -34.98 -11.23
N GLU A 9 -8.67 -35.11 -12.37
CA GLU A 9 -9.79 -34.27 -12.80
C GLU A 9 -10.99 -34.42 -11.86
N ILE A 10 -11.23 -35.63 -11.33
CA ILE A 10 -12.30 -35.86 -10.34
C ILE A 10 -11.94 -35.17 -9.02
N VAL A 11 -10.67 -35.25 -8.59
CA VAL A 11 -10.21 -34.58 -7.37
C VAL A 11 -10.28 -33.06 -7.54
N ASP A 12 -9.96 -32.54 -8.72
CA ASP A 12 -10.05 -31.10 -9.03
C ASP A 12 -11.50 -30.61 -8.94
N ILE A 13 -12.47 -31.36 -9.52
CA ILE A 13 -13.91 -31.05 -9.39
C ILE A 13 -14.36 -31.08 -7.93
N ILE A 14 -13.90 -32.04 -7.13
CA ILE A 14 -14.23 -32.09 -5.69
C ILE A 14 -13.70 -30.83 -5.01
N CYS A 15 -12.46 -30.44 -5.28
CA CYS A 15 -11.87 -29.23 -4.69
C CYS A 15 -12.60 -27.96 -5.15
N ASP A 16 -13.02 -27.87 -6.42
CA ASP A 16 -13.86 -26.77 -6.93
C ASP A 16 -15.17 -26.67 -6.14
N ASN A 17 -15.81 -27.79 -5.79
CA ASN A 17 -17.06 -27.77 -5.01
C ASN A 17 -16.86 -27.42 -3.52
N ILE A 18 -15.63 -27.51 -3.01
CA ILE A 18 -15.29 -27.08 -1.64
C ILE A 18 -14.88 -25.59 -1.64
N ASP A 19 -14.49 -25.03 -2.79
CA ASP A 19 -14.11 -23.61 -2.90
C ASP A 19 -15.32 -22.72 -2.55
N PRO A 20 -15.23 -21.89 -1.49
CA PRO A 20 -16.34 -21.06 -1.03
C PRO A 20 -16.84 -20.05 -2.08
N ARG A 21 -16.10 -19.84 -3.17
CA ARG A 21 -16.51 -18.96 -4.28
C ARG A 21 -17.65 -19.49 -5.12
N VAL A 22 -17.88 -20.81 -5.16
CA VAL A 22 -18.90 -21.41 -6.03
C VAL A 22 -20.32 -21.02 -5.61
N ASP A 23 -20.55 -20.85 -4.31
CA ASP A 23 -21.88 -20.53 -3.77
C ASP A 23 -22.15 -19.02 -3.64
N GLY A 24 -21.21 -18.16 -4.03
CA GLY A 24 -21.35 -16.70 -3.95
C GLY A 24 -21.27 -16.12 -2.54
N GLU A 25 -21.06 -16.95 -1.52
CA GLU A 25 -20.78 -16.50 -0.15
C GLU A 25 -19.31 -16.15 0.01
N THR A 26 -19.00 -14.86 0.05
CA THR A 26 -17.64 -14.32 -0.08
C THR A 26 -16.71 -14.55 1.12
N SER A 27 -17.10 -15.30 2.15
CA SER A 27 -16.30 -15.38 3.38
C SER A 27 -16.39 -16.68 4.19
N SER A 28 -16.86 -17.80 3.63
CA SER A 28 -16.86 -19.05 4.39
C SER A 28 -15.43 -19.59 4.62
N THR A 29 -14.90 -19.36 5.82
CA THR A 29 -13.61 -19.91 6.27
C THR A 29 -13.62 -21.44 6.37
N ALA A 30 -14.80 -22.06 6.41
CA ALA A 30 -14.97 -23.50 6.48
C ALA A 30 -14.42 -24.21 5.24
N GLY A 31 -14.71 -23.71 4.02
CA GLY A 31 -14.21 -24.31 2.77
C GLY A 31 -12.68 -24.30 2.67
N LEU A 32 -12.04 -23.23 3.15
CA LEU A 32 -10.57 -23.17 3.22
C LEU A 32 -9.99 -24.21 4.19
N CYS A 33 -10.60 -24.39 5.36
CA CYS A 33 -10.21 -25.43 6.31
C CYS A 33 -10.36 -26.83 5.72
N GLU A 34 -11.45 -27.10 5.01
CA GLU A 34 -11.71 -28.38 4.37
C GLU A 34 -10.70 -28.67 3.25
N LEU A 35 -10.43 -27.70 2.37
CA LEU A 35 -9.38 -27.83 1.35
C LEU A 35 -8.01 -28.09 1.96
N ALA A 36 -7.67 -27.46 3.08
CA ALA A 36 -6.40 -27.67 3.77
C ALA A 36 -6.31 -29.05 4.43
N VAL A 37 -7.42 -29.56 4.97
CA VAL A 37 -7.50 -30.96 5.43
C VAL A 37 -7.31 -31.91 4.24
N PHE A 38 -7.92 -31.61 3.08
CA PHE A 38 -7.76 -32.37 1.83
C PHE A 38 -6.31 -32.37 1.34
N ALA A 39 -5.66 -31.20 1.38
CA ALA A 39 -4.28 -31.04 0.97
C ALA A 39 -3.29 -31.85 1.83
N ARG A 40 -3.62 -32.03 3.12
CA ARG A 40 -2.79 -32.77 4.09
C ARG A 40 -3.07 -34.27 4.13
N THR A 41 -4.19 -34.74 3.59
CA THR A 41 -4.61 -36.14 3.79
C THR A 41 -3.73 -37.14 3.03
N CYS A 42 -3.41 -36.85 1.76
CA CYS A 42 -2.50 -37.68 0.97
C CYS A 42 -1.87 -36.91 -0.20
N THR A 43 -0.81 -37.47 -0.78
CA THR A 43 -0.06 -36.86 -1.89
C THR A 43 -0.90 -36.66 -3.16
N THR A 44 -1.89 -37.54 -3.40
CA THR A 44 -2.79 -37.43 -4.56
C THR A 44 -3.75 -36.24 -4.45
N PHE A 45 -4.21 -35.91 -3.24
CA PHE A 45 -5.10 -34.76 -3.00
C PHE A 45 -4.33 -33.46 -2.81
N SER A 46 -3.09 -33.54 -2.33
CA SER A 46 -2.23 -32.39 -2.08
C SER A 46 -2.13 -31.45 -3.28
N GLY A 47 -1.85 -31.98 -4.47
CA GLY A 47 -1.70 -31.17 -5.68
C GLY A 47 -2.92 -30.29 -6.01
N PRO A 48 -4.09 -30.89 -6.28
CA PRO A 48 -5.31 -30.14 -6.61
C PRO A 48 -5.77 -29.23 -5.48
N ALA A 49 -5.86 -29.73 -4.25
CA ALA A 49 -6.36 -28.95 -3.11
C ALA A 49 -5.51 -27.70 -2.85
N LEU A 50 -4.18 -27.79 -2.99
CA LEU A 50 -3.30 -26.63 -2.87
C LEU A 50 -3.49 -25.64 -4.02
N VAL A 51 -3.76 -26.10 -5.24
CA VAL A 51 -4.05 -25.19 -6.36
C VAL A 51 -5.28 -24.33 -6.05
N HIS A 52 -6.32 -24.92 -5.47
CA HIS A 52 -7.52 -24.19 -5.07
C HIS A 52 -7.31 -23.26 -3.88
N LEU A 53 -6.57 -23.72 -2.85
CA LEU A 53 -6.18 -22.85 -1.73
C LEU A 53 -5.39 -21.63 -2.19
N TRP A 54 -4.39 -21.80 -3.06
CA TRP A 54 -3.57 -20.70 -3.56
C TRP A 54 -4.36 -19.67 -4.40
N ARG A 55 -5.46 -20.06 -5.03
CA ARG A 55 -6.33 -19.14 -5.77
C ARG A 55 -7.16 -18.24 -4.85
N THR A 56 -7.40 -18.70 -3.62
CA THR A 56 -8.40 -18.14 -2.71
C THR A 56 -7.82 -17.47 -1.47
N THR A 57 -6.59 -17.82 -1.09
CA THR A 57 -6.01 -17.43 0.20
C THR A 57 -4.63 -16.76 0.09
N THR A 58 -4.24 -16.00 1.12
CA THR A 58 -2.87 -15.48 1.26
C THR A 58 -1.92 -16.58 1.70
N LEU A 59 -0.60 -16.36 1.54
CA LEU A 59 0.40 -17.31 2.01
C LEU A 59 0.34 -17.49 3.52
N GLU A 60 0.11 -16.46 4.35
CA GLU A 60 0.02 -16.68 5.81
C GLU A 60 -1.16 -17.58 6.14
N ARG A 61 -2.34 -17.35 5.55
CA ARG A 61 -3.50 -18.22 5.77
C ARG A 61 -3.24 -19.63 5.23
N LEU A 62 -2.61 -19.77 4.07
CA LEU A 62 -2.25 -21.08 3.53
C LEU A 62 -1.33 -21.83 4.50
N LEU A 63 -0.33 -21.15 5.06
CA LEU A 63 0.56 -21.72 6.07
C LEU A 63 -0.23 -22.04 7.34
N ALA A 64 -1.02 -21.10 7.88
CA ALA A 64 -1.80 -21.29 9.09
C ALA A 64 -2.72 -22.51 9.00
N VAL A 65 -3.42 -22.67 7.86
CA VAL A 65 -4.38 -23.76 7.70
C VAL A 65 -3.72 -25.06 7.24
N CYS A 66 -2.63 -25.06 6.47
CA CYS A 66 -1.99 -26.29 5.96
C CYS A 66 -0.81 -26.79 6.78
N MET A 67 -0.26 -25.98 7.70
CA MET A 67 0.85 -26.41 8.54
C MET A 67 0.31 -27.27 9.70
N PRO A 68 1.00 -28.37 10.05
CA PRO A 68 0.77 -29.11 11.28
C PRO A 68 0.77 -28.21 12.53
N ILE A 69 -0.11 -28.48 13.50
CA ILE A 69 -0.33 -27.63 14.68
C ILE A 69 0.90 -27.53 15.58
N ASP A 70 1.73 -28.57 15.58
CA ASP A 70 2.99 -28.71 16.29
C ASP A 70 4.11 -27.79 15.76
N LEU A 71 3.90 -27.13 14.61
CA LEU A 71 4.79 -26.08 14.10
C LEU A 71 4.49 -24.68 14.65
N TRP A 72 3.32 -24.51 15.27
CA TRP A 72 2.88 -23.24 15.86
C TRP A 72 3.01 -23.22 17.39
N GLU A 73 3.38 -24.34 18.02
CA GLU A 73 3.71 -24.38 19.44
C GLU A 73 5.01 -23.60 19.68
N ILE A 74 4.84 -22.29 19.91
CA ILE A 74 5.80 -21.47 20.63
C ILE A 74 5.83 -22.04 22.05
N GLU A 75 7.03 -22.38 22.53
CA GLU A 75 7.28 -22.98 23.85
C GLU A 75 6.82 -21.99 24.94
N ALA A 76 5.54 -22.04 25.28
CA ALA A 76 4.97 -21.36 26.43
C ALA A 76 5.21 -22.22 27.67
N ASP A 77 5.73 -21.61 28.73
CA ASP A 77 5.85 -22.25 30.04
C ASP A 77 4.51 -22.89 30.49
N PRO A 78 4.54 -24.08 31.12
CA PRO A 78 3.33 -24.82 31.49
C PRO A 78 2.52 -24.14 32.63
N PRO A 79 1.22 -24.50 32.79
CA PRO A 79 0.14 -23.53 32.61
C PRO A 79 -0.66 -23.20 33.88
N ARG A 80 -1.41 -22.08 33.85
CA ARG A 80 -2.73 -21.97 34.51
C ARG A 80 -3.76 -21.25 33.63
N SER A 81 -4.74 -22.04 33.21
CA SER A 81 -6.13 -21.69 32.83
C SER A 81 -6.38 -20.92 31.52
N ARG A 82 -7.36 -21.42 30.76
CA ARG A 82 -7.65 -21.13 29.35
C ARG A 82 -8.78 -20.09 29.18
N ARG A 83 -8.50 -19.07 28.35
CA ARG A 83 -9.40 -18.48 27.35
C ARG A 83 -8.50 -17.85 26.28
N TRP A 84 -8.73 -18.15 25.00
CA TRP A 84 -7.92 -17.63 23.88
C TRP A 84 -8.82 -16.77 23.00
N ASP A 85 -8.59 -15.46 23.04
CA ASP A 85 -9.16 -14.48 22.11
C ASP A 85 -8.06 -14.08 21.12
N PHE A 86 -8.32 -14.21 19.82
CA PHE A 86 -7.45 -13.72 18.76
C PHE A 86 -7.75 -12.24 18.51
N THR A 87 -7.27 -11.38 19.41
CA THR A 87 -6.94 -9.94 19.24
C THR A 87 -6.88 -9.34 20.64
N GLY A 88 -5.73 -8.81 21.05
CA GLY A 88 -5.62 -8.22 22.38
C GLY A 88 -4.20 -7.80 22.73
N ALA A 89 -3.88 -6.54 22.45
CA ALA A 89 -2.73 -5.87 23.03
C ALA A 89 -2.96 -5.67 24.54
N GLN A 90 -2.23 -6.38 25.39
CA GLN A 90 -2.16 -6.05 26.82
C GLN A 90 -0.97 -5.13 27.08
N ARG A 91 -1.28 -3.94 27.62
CA ARG A 91 -0.32 -3.06 28.28
C ARG A 91 0.20 -3.73 29.55
N LEU A 92 1.51 -3.80 29.71
CA LEU A 92 2.17 -4.11 30.99
C LEU A 92 2.71 -2.81 31.61
N SER A 93 2.32 -2.53 32.86
CA SER A 93 2.99 -1.57 33.73
C SER A 93 4.26 -2.19 34.35
N PRO A 94 5.28 -1.39 34.71
CA PRO A 94 6.59 -1.89 35.09
C PRO A 94 6.70 -2.16 36.59
N GLY A 95 7.31 -3.28 36.97
CA GLY A 95 7.79 -3.48 38.33
C GLY A 95 8.02 -4.94 38.70
N ASN A 96 9.24 -5.45 38.50
CA ASN A 96 10.08 -5.98 39.59
C ASN A 96 11.35 -6.63 39.05
N THR A 97 12.43 -6.39 39.79
CA THR A 97 13.80 -6.89 39.62
C THR A 97 14.01 -8.25 40.32
N VAL A 98 15.18 -8.85 40.04
CA VAL A 98 15.83 -10.02 40.71
C VAL A 98 15.44 -11.38 40.07
N SER A 99 16.32 -12.33 39.71
CA SER A 99 17.76 -12.59 39.93
C SER A 99 18.32 -13.52 38.83
N LYS A 100 19.65 -13.48 38.64
CA LYS A 100 20.47 -14.35 37.77
C LYS A 100 20.68 -15.75 38.33
N SER A 101 20.36 -16.80 37.56
CA SER A 101 20.94 -18.17 37.53
C SER A 101 19.99 -19.03 36.68
N THR A 102 20.32 -19.78 35.63
CA THR A 102 21.51 -20.57 35.30
C THR A 102 21.47 -20.82 33.77
N GLU A 103 22.40 -20.25 33.01
CA GLU A 103 22.62 -20.51 31.58
C GLU A 103 23.60 -21.69 31.45
N SER A 104 23.08 -22.91 31.25
CA SER A 104 23.95 -24.03 30.85
C SER A 104 23.23 -25.22 30.19
N ASP A 105 21.90 -25.38 30.31
CA ASP A 105 21.24 -26.64 29.87
C ASP A 105 20.14 -26.49 28.80
N LEU A 106 19.95 -25.30 28.22
CA LEU A 106 18.94 -25.07 27.16
C LEU A 106 19.52 -24.97 25.73
N ALA A 107 20.83 -25.12 25.55
CA ALA A 107 21.48 -25.02 24.24
C ALA A 107 21.30 -26.26 23.33
N SER A 108 20.65 -27.33 23.80
CA SER A 108 20.60 -28.63 23.12
C SER A 108 19.23 -29.00 22.52
N ARG A 109 18.22 -28.11 22.56
CA ARG A 109 16.88 -28.35 21.96
C ARG A 109 16.47 -27.33 20.89
N ARG A 110 17.36 -27.00 19.95
CA ARG A 110 16.91 -26.43 18.67
C ARG A 110 16.24 -27.52 17.82
N ARG A 111 14.93 -27.72 18.00
CA ARG A 111 14.15 -28.48 17.01
C ARG A 111 14.23 -27.74 15.68
N ARG A 112 14.82 -28.39 14.68
CA ARG A 112 14.89 -27.87 13.32
C ARG A 112 13.47 -27.81 12.76
N ILE A 113 13.03 -26.62 12.38
CA ILE A 113 11.87 -26.44 11.49
C ILE A 113 12.13 -27.31 10.26
N PRO A 114 11.27 -28.28 9.91
CA PRO A 114 11.47 -29.04 8.69
C PRO A 114 11.29 -28.07 7.52
N PRO A 115 12.24 -27.99 6.57
CA PRO A 115 12.05 -27.16 5.40
C PRO A 115 10.97 -27.86 4.58
N TYR A 116 9.81 -27.21 4.37
CA TYR A 116 8.78 -27.71 3.46
C TYR A 116 8.76 -26.88 2.15
N PRO A 117 9.80 -26.99 1.30
CA PRO A 117 9.88 -26.29 0.03
C PRO A 117 8.95 -26.85 -1.06
N HIS A 118 8.10 -27.82 -0.75
CA HIS A 118 7.25 -28.49 -1.75
C HIS A 118 6.13 -27.60 -2.29
N PHE A 119 5.75 -26.54 -1.55
CA PHE A 119 4.71 -25.60 -1.97
C PHE A 119 5.21 -24.56 -2.97
N LEU A 120 6.53 -24.38 -3.06
CA LEU A 120 7.17 -23.40 -3.93
C LEU A 120 7.43 -24.01 -5.30
N ARG A 121 6.68 -23.55 -6.31
CA ARG A 121 6.83 -24.02 -7.70
C ARG A 121 7.83 -23.15 -8.46
N PRO A 122 8.70 -23.73 -9.31
CA PRO A 122 9.62 -22.97 -10.17
C PRO A 122 8.95 -21.98 -11.13
N THR A 123 7.66 -22.15 -11.37
CA THR A 123 6.85 -21.29 -12.25
C THR A 123 6.23 -20.10 -11.54
N LEU A 124 6.44 -19.93 -10.23
CA LEU A 124 5.89 -18.82 -9.47
C LEU A 124 6.55 -17.51 -9.92
N THR A 125 5.75 -16.57 -10.42
CA THR A 125 6.21 -15.26 -10.91
C THR A 125 5.86 -14.11 -9.99
N SER A 126 4.81 -14.26 -9.18
CA SER A 126 4.36 -13.25 -8.24
C SER A 126 4.23 -13.85 -6.85
N LEU A 127 4.78 -13.16 -5.86
CA LEU A 127 4.75 -13.59 -4.47
C LEU A 127 4.43 -12.38 -3.58
N SER A 128 3.45 -12.56 -2.70
CA SER A 128 2.99 -11.54 -1.75
C SER A 128 2.84 -12.17 -0.38
N PHE A 129 3.39 -11.55 0.66
CA PHE A 129 3.22 -11.98 2.05
C PHE A 129 3.53 -10.87 3.06
N ASP A 130 2.97 -11.02 4.24
CA ASP A 130 3.11 -10.14 5.38
C ASP A 130 4.09 -10.74 6.38
N LEU A 131 5.16 -10.02 6.70
CA LEU A 131 6.17 -10.47 7.66
C LEU A 131 5.86 -9.93 9.05
N TYR A 132 5.15 -10.73 9.83
CA TYR A 132 4.93 -10.46 11.25
C TYR A 132 5.88 -11.23 12.19
N SER A 133 6.73 -12.13 11.67
CA SER A 133 7.60 -12.98 12.49
C SER A 133 8.93 -13.36 11.84
N ASP A 134 9.93 -13.65 12.69
CA ASP A 134 11.29 -14.06 12.30
C ASP A 134 11.32 -15.38 11.50
N SER A 135 10.28 -16.23 11.62
CA SER A 135 10.22 -17.52 10.93
C SER A 135 10.27 -17.39 9.40
N ALA A 136 9.94 -16.24 8.86
CA ALA A 136 9.97 -16.02 7.42
C ALA A 136 11.37 -15.91 6.82
N ALA A 137 12.41 -15.63 7.63
CA ALA A 137 13.80 -15.57 7.14
C ALA A 137 14.20 -16.87 6.42
N SER A 138 13.77 -18.02 6.97
CA SER A 138 14.04 -19.33 6.38
C SER A 138 13.34 -19.51 5.02
N LEU A 139 12.15 -18.94 4.86
CA LEU A 139 11.41 -18.96 3.60
C LEU A 139 12.11 -18.06 2.56
N LEU A 140 12.50 -16.84 2.95
CA LEU A 140 13.23 -15.89 2.11
C LEU A 140 14.52 -16.50 1.55
N ALA A 141 15.27 -17.24 2.37
CA ALA A 141 16.52 -17.90 1.96
C ALA A 141 16.32 -19.00 0.90
N ILE A 142 15.16 -19.66 0.89
CA ILE A 142 14.88 -20.79 -0.01
C ILE A 142 14.26 -20.31 -1.34
N LEU A 143 13.56 -19.17 -1.33
CA LEU A 143 12.84 -18.64 -2.49
C LEU A 143 13.65 -18.57 -3.78
N PRO A 144 14.91 -18.09 -3.80
CA PRO A 144 15.66 -18.00 -5.06
C PRO A 144 15.89 -19.37 -5.72
N THR A 145 16.07 -20.41 -4.90
CA THR A 145 16.32 -21.77 -5.39
C THR A 145 15.06 -22.47 -5.87
N LYS A 146 13.91 -22.16 -5.27
CA LYS A 146 12.64 -22.85 -5.55
C LYS A 146 11.75 -22.11 -6.53
N CYS A 147 11.85 -20.79 -6.56
CA CYS A 147 11.04 -19.89 -7.38
C CYS A 147 11.95 -18.89 -8.13
N PRO A 148 12.86 -19.36 -9.01
CA PRO A 148 13.82 -18.48 -9.71
C PRO A 148 13.16 -17.50 -10.70
N ARG A 149 11.86 -17.66 -10.97
CA ARG A 149 11.10 -16.83 -11.92
C ARG A 149 10.28 -15.72 -11.26
N ILE A 150 10.48 -15.45 -9.97
CA ILE A 150 9.78 -14.36 -9.28
C ILE A 150 10.20 -13.03 -9.93
N THR A 151 9.23 -12.36 -10.54
CA THR A 151 9.37 -11.01 -11.09
C THR A 151 8.62 -9.98 -10.25
N LYS A 152 7.61 -10.40 -9.48
CA LYS A 152 6.83 -9.52 -8.60
C LYS A 152 6.95 -9.99 -7.16
N LEU A 153 7.59 -9.20 -6.32
CA LEU A 153 7.75 -9.47 -4.91
C LEU A 153 7.06 -8.37 -4.10
N ARG A 154 6.09 -8.76 -3.28
CA ARG A 154 5.42 -7.85 -2.33
C ARG A 154 5.58 -8.37 -0.92
N VAL A 155 6.23 -7.58 -0.10
CA VAL A 155 6.48 -7.86 1.29
C VAL A 155 5.89 -6.70 2.06
N TYR A 156 4.93 -6.99 2.93
CA TYR A 156 4.37 -5.99 3.82
C TYR A 156 4.87 -6.28 5.22
N SER A 157 5.56 -5.33 5.84
CA SER A 157 5.90 -5.40 7.26
C SER A 157 6.22 -4.03 7.80
N SER A 158 5.66 -3.69 8.94
CA SER A 158 5.99 -2.44 9.64
C SER A 158 7.26 -2.56 10.49
N VAL A 159 7.70 -3.77 10.82
CA VAL A 159 8.73 -3.98 11.86
C VAL A 159 9.98 -4.68 11.32
N TYR A 160 9.89 -5.32 10.15
CA TYR A 160 10.93 -6.24 9.70
C TYR A 160 12.02 -5.56 8.87
N ARG A 161 13.14 -5.25 9.52
CA ARG A 161 14.42 -4.92 8.87
C ARG A 161 15.25 -6.19 8.76
N SER A 162 15.08 -6.95 7.67
CA SER A 162 15.82 -8.20 7.51
C SER A 162 16.76 -8.16 6.33
N ARG A 163 18.03 -8.37 6.66
CA ARG A 163 19.09 -8.71 5.72
C ARG A 163 18.70 -9.85 4.78
N SER A 164 17.83 -10.79 5.20
CA SER A 164 17.37 -11.87 4.33
C SER A 164 16.48 -11.39 3.19
N LEU A 165 15.70 -10.32 3.39
CA LEU A 165 14.92 -9.71 2.31
C LEU A 165 15.85 -9.01 1.30
N SER A 166 16.85 -8.29 1.81
CA SER A 166 17.90 -7.69 1.00
C SER A 166 18.64 -8.73 0.17
N GLU A 167 19.10 -9.82 0.80
CA GLU A 167 19.77 -10.94 0.13
C GLU A 167 18.87 -11.61 -0.91
N LEU A 168 17.58 -11.81 -0.61
CA LEU A 168 16.62 -12.32 -1.58
C LEU A 168 16.56 -11.44 -2.82
N VAL A 169 16.39 -10.12 -2.64
CA VAL A 169 16.28 -9.17 -3.74
C VAL A 169 17.54 -9.14 -4.60
N LEU A 170 18.73 -9.25 -3.99
CA LEU A 170 20.00 -9.33 -4.73
C LEU A 170 20.12 -10.59 -5.61
N VAL A 171 19.42 -11.68 -5.26
CA VAL A 171 19.45 -12.93 -6.03
C VAL A 171 18.33 -12.98 -7.08
N LEU A 172 17.34 -12.07 -7.03
CA LEU A 172 16.32 -11.97 -8.07
C LEU A 172 16.94 -11.46 -9.37
N GLY A 173 16.92 -12.29 -10.42
CA GLY A 173 17.58 -11.95 -11.69
C GLY A 173 16.88 -10.82 -12.47
N HIS A 174 15.54 -10.79 -12.47
CA HIS A 174 14.76 -9.87 -13.29
C HIS A 174 13.49 -9.36 -12.56
N PRO A 175 13.64 -8.61 -11.46
CA PRO A 175 12.49 -8.07 -10.75
C PRO A 175 11.79 -6.97 -11.58
N GLU A 176 10.48 -7.11 -11.78
CA GLU A 176 9.61 -6.12 -12.43
C GLU A 176 8.89 -5.23 -11.42
N GLU A 177 8.43 -5.80 -10.30
CA GLU A 177 7.73 -5.10 -9.23
C GLU A 177 8.30 -5.52 -7.87
N ILE A 178 8.76 -4.56 -7.08
CA ILE A 178 9.18 -4.79 -5.70
C ILE A 178 8.37 -3.87 -4.80
N THR A 179 7.69 -4.45 -3.83
CA THR A 179 7.16 -3.77 -2.66
C THR A 179 7.84 -4.38 -1.45
N ALA A 180 8.61 -3.60 -0.72
CA ALA A 180 9.33 -4.06 0.44
C ALA A 180 9.38 -2.91 1.43
N PRO A 181 9.24 -3.15 2.73
CA PRO A 181 9.25 -2.04 3.66
C PRO A 181 10.67 -1.46 3.74
N PHE A 182 11.62 -2.23 4.24
CA PHE A 182 13.00 -1.79 4.36
C PHE A 182 13.89 -2.60 3.40
N LEU A 183 14.76 -1.91 2.66
CA LEU A 183 15.83 -2.52 1.88
C LEU A 183 17.15 -1.86 2.25
N ASP A 184 18.21 -2.64 2.32
CA ASP A 184 19.55 -2.10 2.59
C ASP A 184 20.02 -1.22 1.41
N PRO A 185 20.86 -0.20 1.64
CA PRO A 185 21.36 0.68 0.57
C PRO A 185 22.01 -0.07 -0.60
N ASP A 186 22.79 -1.11 -0.31
CA ASP A 186 23.43 -1.96 -1.33
C ASP A 186 22.42 -2.63 -2.27
N VAL A 187 21.22 -2.95 -1.76
CA VAL A 187 20.13 -3.52 -2.55
C VAL A 187 19.53 -2.47 -3.44
N LEU A 188 19.35 -1.25 -2.94
CA LEU A 188 18.82 -0.17 -3.75
C LEU A 188 19.79 0.22 -4.88
N GLU A 189 21.10 0.19 -4.60
CA GLU A 189 22.15 0.30 -5.62
C GLU A 189 22.06 -0.87 -6.60
N HIS A 190 21.88 -2.11 -6.16
CA HIS A 190 21.69 -3.23 -7.07
C HIS A 190 20.45 -3.07 -7.96
N LEU A 191 19.31 -2.69 -7.37
CA LEU A 191 18.06 -2.39 -8.09
C LEU A 191 18.22 -1.21 -9.06
N SER A 192 19.17 -0.31 -8.83
CA SER A 192 19.53 0.76 -9.77
C SER A 192 20.03 0.29 -11.11
N HIS A 193 20.66 -0.88 -11.13
CA HIS A 193 21.20 -1.49 -12.34
C HIS A 193 20.17 -2.41 -13.04
N GLN A 194 19.00 -2.64 -12.44
CA GLN A 194 17.97 -3.51 -12.97
C GLN A 194 17.05 -2.77 -13.96
N SER A 195 17.30 -2.95 -15.26
CA SER A 195 16.49 -2.35 -16.34
C SER A 195 15.07 -2.92 -16.46
N THR A 196 14.81 -4.06 -15.81
CA THR A 196 13.50 -4.72 -15.80
C THR A 196 12.56 -4.15 -14.75
N LEU A 197 13.07 -3.43 -13.75
CA LEU A 197 12.30 -2.93 -12.63
C LEU A 197 11.41 -1.75 -13.05
N ARG A 198 10.10 -1.95 -12.97
CA ARG A 198 9.09 -0.96 -13.39
C ARG A 198 8.43 -0.27 -12.21
N TYR A 199 8.27 -0.98 -11.10
CA TYR A 199 7.59 -0.52 -9.89
C TYR A 199 8.44 -0.82 -8.66
N LEU A 200 8.74 0.22 -7.88
CA LEU A 200 9.36 0.10 -6.56
C LEU A 200 8.49 0.80 -5.53
N SER A 201 8.13 0.09 -4.46
CA SER A 201 7.41 0.62 -3.32
C SER A 201 8.20 0.34 -2.05
N LEU A 202 8.60 1.39 -1.32
CA LEU A 202 9.42 1.27 -0.12
C LEU A 202 8.70 1.81 1.12
N ALA A 203 8.93 1.20 2.28
CA ALA A 203 8.61 1.78 3.59
C ALA A 203 9.87 2.32 4.29
N ALA A 204 10.12 3.63 4.19
CA ALA A 204 11.16 4.38 4.92
C ALA A 204 12.61 4.38 4.37
N SER A 205 13.54 4.86 5.22
CA SER A 205 14.47 5.97 4.98
C SER A 205 15.41 5.88 3.77
N TRP A 206 15.56 7.02 3.10
CA TRP A 206 16.19 7.17 1.79
C TRP A 206 17.69 7.39 1.86
N ASN A 207 18.50 6.65 1.10
CA ASN A 207 19.90 7.01 0.85
C ASN A 207 20.47 6.69 -0.54
N ALA A 208 19.81 5.93 -1.42
CA ALA A 208 20.25 5.74 -2.82
C ALA A 208 19.15 5.02 -3.61
N VAL A 209 18.73 5.47 -4.81
CA VAL A 209 17.80 4.70 -5.68
C VAL A 209 18.13 4.88 -7.18
N ALA A 210 17.49 4.04 -7.99
CA ALA A 210 17.64 3.69 -9.39
C ALA A 210 17.25 4.71 -10.49
N PRO A 211 18.03 4.90 -11.58
CA PRO A 211 17.64 5.79 -12.68
C PRO A 211 16.50 5.32 -13.61
N PHE A 212 16.11 4.05 -13.57
CA PHE A 212 15.27 3.43 -14.61
C PHE A 212 13.80 3.17 -14.25
N LEU A 213 13.31 3.61 -13.08
CA LEU A 213 11.93 3.31 -12.68
C LEU A 213 10.87 4.08 -13.48
N SER A 214 9.74 3.42 -13.74
CA SER A 214 8.54 4.06 -14.30
C SER A 214 7.55 4.50 -13.23
N LYS A 215 7.47 3.75 -12.13
CA LYS A 215 6.60 4.02 -10.99
C LYS A 215 7.38 3.86 -9.70
N PHE A 216 7.18 4.83 -8.83
CA PHE A 216 7.90 4.89 -7.57
C PHE A 216 6.93 5.33 -6.46
N THR A 217 6.90 4.53 -5.39
CA THR A 217 6.06 4.75 -4.23
C THR A 217 6.90 4.65 -2.96
N VAL A 218 6.70 5.56 -2.02
CA VAL A 218 7.31 5.51 -0.70
C VAL A 218 6.24 5.77 0.33
N ASP A 219 6.09 4.84 1.26
CA ASP A 219 5.36 5.06 2.50
C ASP A 219 6.40 5.41 3.60
N LEU A 220 6.31 6.60 4.17
CA LEU A 220 7.14 7.02 5.29
C LEU A 220 6.34 6.78 6.57
N PHE A 221 6.88 5.97 7.47
CA PHE A 221 6.24 5.64 8.75
C PHE A 221 6.79 6.49 9.90
N ASP A 222 8.05 6.90 9.81
CA ASP A 222 8.70 7.76 10.79
C ASP A 222 8.38 9.24 10.53
N LEU A 223 8.63 10.05 11.56
CA LEU A 223 8.54 11.50 11.48
C LEU A 223 9.47 12.03 10.38
N VAL A 224 8.89 12.57 9.31
CA VAL A 224 9.65 13.27 8.25
C VAL A 224 9.38 14.75 8.36
N THR A 225 10.38 15.49 8.82
CA THR A 225 10.44 16.95 8.81
C THR A 225 10.40 17.49 7.37
N ALA A 226 10.12 18.78 7.20
CA ALA A 226 10.19 19.40 5.88
C ALA A 226 11.58 19.26 5.22
N VAL A 227 12.65 19.24 6.03
CA VAL A 227 14.03 19.03 5.57
C VAL A 227 14.23 17.60 5.08
N GLU A 228 13.83 16.60 5.86
CA GLU A 228 13.96 15.20 5.44
C GLU A 228 13.09 14.89 4.21
N MET A 229 11.93 15.54 4.09
CA MET A 229 11.11 15.45 2.88
C MET A 229 11.83 16.10 1.69
N HIS A 230 12.49 17.24 1.88
CA HIS A 230 13.32 17.84 0.83
C HIS A 230 14.43 16.88 0.41
N ASP A 231 15.17 16.32 1.36
CA ASP A 231 16.29 15.42 1.08
C ASP A 231 15.81 14.15 0.35
N LEU A 232 14.64 13.62 0.73
CA LEU A 232 13.97 12.53 0.03
C LEU A 232 13.65 12.93 -1.42
N LEU A 233 12.97 14.06 -1.64
CA LEU A 233 12.54 14.49 -2.97
C LEU A 233 13.74 14.90 -3.85
N ALA A 234 14.78 15.50 -3.27
CA ALA A 234 16.05 15.81 -3.93
C ALA A 234 16.80 14.52 -4.29
N GLY A 235 16.81 13.55 -3.37
CA GLY A 235 17.35 12.23 -3.58
C GLY A 235 16.65 11.49 -4.71
N ILE A 236 15.33 11.59 -4.83
CA ILE A 236 14.55 11.12 -6.00
C ILE A 236 15.04 11.85 -7.27
N GLY A 237 15.22 13.17 -7.21
CA GLY A 237 15.77 13.98 -8.31
C GLY A 237 17.15 13.54 -8.82
N ILE A 238 18.00 13.05 -7.92
CA ILE A 238 19.35 12.54 -8.23
C ILE A 238 19.31 11.09 -8.71
N ALA A 239 18.50 10.26 -8.03
CA ALA A 239 18.36 8.84 -8.26
C ALA A 239 17.76 8.52 -9.63
N PHE A 240 16.69 9.23 -10.01
CA PHE A 240 15.87 8.90 -11.16
C PHE A 240 16.23 9.69 -12.41
N SER A 241 16.19 9.03 -13.58
CA SER A 241 16.21 9.76 -14.83
C SER A 241 14.97 10.66 -14.92
N ARG A 242 15.20 11.92 -15.30
CA ARG A 242 14.16 12.95 -15.47
C ARG A 242 13.06 12.56 -16.46
N THR A 243 13.29 11.54 -17.28
CA THR A 243 12.40 11.10 -18.36
C THR A 243 11.73 9.74 -18.13
N SER A 244 12.18 8.91 -17.19
CA SER A 244 11.61 7.57 -16.99
C SER A 244 10.38 7.58 -16.09
N LEU A 245 10.38 8.44 -15.08
CA LEU A 245 9.41 8.41 -14.01
C LEU A 245 8.04 8.98 -14.43
N MET A 246 7.00 8.16 -14.31
CA MET A 246 5.61 8.50 -14.65
C MET A 246 4.69 8.60 -13.43
N HIS A 247 5.04 7.94 -12.32
CA HIS A 247 4.26 7.96 -11.09
C HIS A 247 5.18 8.19 -9.89
N ILE A 248 4.87 9.22 -9.10
CA ILE A 248 5.45 9.44 -7.76
C ILE A 248 4.32 9.37 -6.75
N ALA A 249 4.48 8.51 -5.76
CA ALA A 249 3.66 8.53 -4.57
C ALA A 249 4.55 8.57 -3.33
N VAL A 250 4.37 9.55 -2.46
CA VAL A 250 5.08 9.69 -1.19
C VAL A 250 4.02 9.87 -0.13
N TYR A 251 3.87 8.94 0.80
CA TYR A 251 2.85 9.00 1.86
C TYR A 251 3.54 9.03 3.21
N ASN A 252 3.58 10.18 3.87
CA ASN A 252 3.97 10.23 5.27
C ASN A 252 2.76 9.91 6.15
N ARG A 253 2.81 8.72 6.76
CA ARG A 253 1.77 8.15 7.64
C ARG A 253 2.11 8.30 9.13
N CYS A 254 3.10 9.10 9.49
CA CYS A 254 3.45 9.33 10.89
C CYS A 254 2.28 10.00 11.64
N GLN A 255 1.57 9.22 12.46
CA GLN A 255 0.46 9.69 13.30
C GLN A 255 0.95 10.30 14.61
N GLU A 256 2.17 9.99 15.05
CA GLU A 256 2.72 10.47 16.33
C GLU A 256 2.85 12.01 16.39
N LEU A 257 2.98 12.66 15.24
CA LEU A 257 3.07 14.12 15.09
C LEU A 257 1.89 14.90 15.69
N ILE A 258 0.69 14.32 15.64
CA ILE A 258 -0.54 14.99 16.05
C ILE A 258 -0.46 15.38 17.53
N ASN A 259 0.20 14.53 18.32
CA ASN A 259 0.20 14.65 19.77
C ASN A 259 1.28 15.61 20.28
N ILE A 260 2.30 15.91 19.47
CA ILE A 260 3.53 16.56 19.97
C ILE A 260 3.47 18.08 19.81
N HIS A 261 2.89 18.63 18.73
CA HIS A 261 2.71 20.08 18.59
C HIS A 261 1.79 20.47 17.41
N PRO A 262 0.49 20.75 17.63
CA PRO A 262 -0.42 21.14 16.54
C PRO A 262 -0.05 22.49 15.88
N ASP A 263 0.65 23.36 16.62
CA ASP A 263 1.02 24.71 16.14
C ASP A 263 2.39 24.77 15.45
N SER A 264 3.10 23.64 15.32
CA SER A 264 4.44 23.67 14.75
C SER A 264 4.39 23.77 13.22
N THR A 265 4.64 24.98 12.71
CA THR A 265 4.80 25.24 11.27
C THR A 265 6.05 24.60 10.69
N THR A 266 6.95 24.02 11.50
CA THR A 266 8.23 23.45 11.03
C THR A 266 8.06 22.18 10.20
N HIS A 267 6.90 21.52 10.27
CA HIS A 267 6.61 20.32 9.47
C HIS A 267 5.69 20.58 8.28
N LEU A 268 5.24 21.82 8.07
CA LEU A 268 4.64 22.18 6.79
C LEU A 268 5.70 22.08 5.70
N ILE A 269 5.37 21.40 4.60
CA ILE A 269 6.28 21.33 3.45
C ILE A 269 6.10 22.60 2.63
N PRO A 270 7.10 23.51 2.57
CA PRO A 270 6.99 24.71 1.76
C PRO A 270 7.12 24.38 0.27
N HIS A 271 6.55 25.23 -0.58
CA HIS A 271 6.58 25.06 -2.04
C HIS A 271 7.98 24.81 -2.62
N ARG A 272 9.03 25.38 -2.00
CA ARG A 272 10.42 25.23 -2.43
C ARG A 272 10.91 23.79 -2.40
N GLU A 273 10.38 22.96 -1.49
CA GLU A 273 10.79 21.55 -1.41
C GLU A 273 10.19 20.72 -2.55
N LEU A 274 9.07 21.18 -3.13
CA LEU A 274 8.47 20.54 -4.29
C LEU A 274 9.14 20.93 -5.62
N GLN A 275 9.99 21.98 -5.62
CA GLN A 275 10.70 22.45 -6.81
C GLN A 275 11.67 21.40 -7.37
N VAL A 276 12.19 20.54 -6.50
CA VAL A 276 13.10 19.44 -6.89
C VAL A 276 12.42 18.44 -7.83
N LEU A 277 11.09 18.42 -7.89
CA LEU A 277 10.32 17.56 -8.79
C LEU A 277 10.07 18.17 -10.18
N LYS A 278 10.35 19.47 -10.39
CA LYS A 278 10.18 20.13 -11.69
C LYS A 278 10.86 19.42 -12.88
N PRO A 279 12.03 18.76 -12.72
CA PRO A 279 12.67 18.07 -13.83
C PRO A 279 11.89 16.88 -14.40
N PHE A 280 10.92 16.30 -13.67
CA PHE A 280 10.16 15.11 -14.08
C PHE A 280 9.03 15.43 -15.07
N THR A 281 9.38 15.84 -16.28
CA THR A 281 8.41 16.26 -17.31
C THR A 281 7.46 15.17 -17.80
N ASN A 282 7.78 13.89 -17.56
CA ASN A 282 6.97 12.73 -17.93
C ASN A 282 5.99 12.26 -16.84
N LEU A 283 5.92 12.99 -15.72
CA LEU A 283 5.06 12.65 -14.59
C LEU A 283 3.58 12.69 -15.01
N THR A 284 2.87 11.60 -14.76
CA THR A 284 1.44 11.42 -15.03
C THR A 284 0.62 11.35 -13.74
N GLU A 285 1.21 10.87 -12.65
CA GLU A 285 0.56 10.74 -11.35
C GLU A 285 1.51 11.22 -10.26
N LEU A 286 1.08 12.19 -9.46
CA LEU A 286 1.83 12.76 -8.34
C LEU A 286 0.96 12.73 -7.09
N HIS A 287 1.32 11.92 -6.11
CA HIS A 287 0.64 11.81 -4.83
C HIS A 287 1.64 12.12 -3.72
N ILE A 288 1.46 13.20 -2.98
CA ILE A 288 2.30 13.51 -1.81
C ILE A 288 1.37 13.70 -0.62
N GLY A 289 1.59 12.90 0.42
CA GLY A 289 0.91 12.96 1.71
C GLY A 289 1.86 13.47 2.78
N SER A 290 1.43 14.46 3.55
CA SER A 290 2.14 15.02 4.69
C SER A 290 1.20 15.15 5.88
N PRO A 291 1.53 14.69 7.10
CA PRO A 291 0.66 14.79 8.25
C PRO A 291 0.12 16.20 8.50
N LEU A 292 0.99 17.23 8.44
CA LEU A 292 0.59 18.62 8.67
C LEU A 292 0.21 19.38 7.39
N GLY A 293 0.38 18.77 6.21
CA GLY A 293 0.08 19.38 4.92
C GLY A 293 1.23 20.19 4.31
N PHE A 294 0.86 21.23 3.56
CA PHE A 294 1.76 21.97 2.67
C PHE A 294 1.53 23.48 2.78
N ASP A 295 2.61 24.27 2.77
CA ASP A 295 2.54 25.72 2.59
C ASP A 295 2.60 26.04 1.08
N LEU A 296 1.45 25.82 0.43
CA LEU A 296 1.21 26.14 -0.97
C LEU A 296 0.28 27.35 -1.05
N ASP A 297 0.72 28.37 -1.77
CA ASP A 297 -0.13 29.47 -2.20
C ASP A 297 -0.44 29.37 -3.71
N ASP A 298 -1.24 30.30 -4.21
CA ASP A 298 -1.63 30.34 -5.62
C ASP A 298 -0.39 30.45 -6.53
N GLY A 299 0.59 31.25 -6.12
CA GLY A 299 1.83 31.44 -6.89
C GLY A 299 2.63 30.15 -7.02
N ALA A 300 2.78 29.41 -5.93
CA ALA A 300 3.45 28.12 -5.89
C ALA A 300 2.80 27.09 -6.83
N VAL A 301 1.47 26.99 -6.82
CA VAL A 301 0.74 26.06 -7.70
C VAL A 301 0.92 26.48 -9.16
N LEU A 302 0.79 27.76 -9.46
CA LEU A 302 0.97 28.30 -10.82
C LEU A 302 2.41 28.15 -11.34
N ASP A 303 3.40 28.05 -10.45
CA ASP A 303 4.80 27.80 -10.77
C ASP A 303 5.15 26.30 -10.95
N LEU A 304 4.52 25.41 -10.19
CA LEU A 304 4.77 23.95 -10.25
C LEU A 304 4.08 23.30 -11.45
N VAL A 305 2.79 23.56 -11.65
CA VAL A 305 1.95 22.91 -12.66
C VAL A 305 2.51 22.96 -14.11
N PRO A 306 3.07 24.09 -14.60
CA PRO A 306 3.65 24.15 -15.95
C PRO A 306 4.74 23.12 -16.22
N THR A 307 5.41 22.66 -15.17
CA THR A 307 6.61 21.80 -15.28
C THR A 307 6.28 20.34 -15.54
N TRP A 308 5.01 19.94 -15.37
CA TRP A 308 4.56 18.55 -15.53
C TRP A 308 3.49 18.44 -16.62
N PRO A 309 3.81 18.70 -17.90
CA PRO A 309 2.81 18.81 -18.98
C PRO A 309 1.97 17.54 -19.22
N ARG A 310 2.39 16.39 -18.68
CA ARG A 310 1.70 15.10 -18.81
C ARG A 310 0.90 14.69 -17.57
N LEU A 311 0.85 15.54 -16.54
CA LEU A 311 0.22 15.22 -15.26
C LEU A 311 -1.28 15.03 -15.42
N ARG A 312 -1.76 13.83 -15.06
CA ARG A 312 -3.17 13.42 -15.11
C ARG A 312 -3.79 13.37 -13.72
N SER A 313 -3.01 13.02 -12.70
CA SER A 313 -3.45 12.95 -11.31
C SER A 313 -2.45 13.70 -10.44
N CYS A 314 -2.94 14.61 -9.61
CA CYS A 314 -2.13 15.33 -8.63
C CYS A 314 -2.90 15.39 -7.33
N SER A 315 -2.31 14.92 -6.25
CA SER A 315 -2.91 14.87 -4.93
C SER A 315 -1.90 15.30 -3.88
N PHE A 316 -2.21 16.40 -3.19
CA PHE A 316 -1.54 16.80 -1.97
C PHE A 316 -2.46 16.48 -0.80
N ALA A 317 -2.15 15.43 -0.04
CA ALA A 317 -2.97 14.98 1.08
C ALA A 317 -2.38 15.49 2.40
N ALA A 318 -3.25 16.01 3.27
CA ALA A 318 -2.93 16.28 4.66
C ALA A 318 -3.78 15.37 5.54
N SER A 319 -3.17 14.65 6.47
CA SER A 319 -3.91 13.82 7.42
C SER A 319 -4.54 14.66 8.52
N PHE A 320 -3.84 15.72 8.95
CA PHE A 320 -4.24 16.61 10.04
C PHE A 320 -3.94 18.06 9.65
N PRO A 321 -4.78 18.68 8.79
CA PRO A 321 -4.56 20.06 8.39
C PRO A 321 -4.82 21.00 9.57
N THR A 322 -3.77 21.31 10.35
CA THR A 322 -3.83 22.32 11.42
C THR A 322 -3.85 23.73 10.83
N HIS A 323 -3.35 23.89 9.60
CA HIS A 323 -3.32 25.15 8.89
C HIS A 323 -4.36 25.20 7.77
N ARG A 324 -5.05 26.34 7.69
CA ARG A 324 -5.94 26.64 6.57
C ARG A 324 -5.08 26.78 5.30
N PRO A 325 -5.43 26.10 4.20
CA PRO A 325 -4.72 26.26 2.93
C PRO A 325 -4.64 27.75 2.56
N ARG A 326 -3.44 28.24 2.24
CA ARG A 326 -3.23 29.61 1.76
C ARG A 326 -3.61 29.77 0.29
N THR A 327 -3.89 28.67 -0.39
CA THR A 327 -4.45 28.70 -1.73
C THR A 327 -5.81 29.39 -1.72
N THR A 328 -5.85 30.58 -2.30
CA THR A 328 -7.07 31.34 -2.57
C THR A 328 -7.60 31.13 -3.98
N LEU A 329 -6.92 30.30 -4.79
CA LEU A 329 -7.13 30.13 -6.23
C LEU A 329 -8.61 30.22 -6.58
N THR A 330 -8.98 31.41 -7.02
CA THR A 330 -10.30 31.67 -7.57
C THR A 330 -10.32 31.15 -9.00
N PRO A 331 -11.48 30.71 -9.53
CA PRO A 331 -11.61 30.25 -10.92
C PRO A 331 -11.08 31.28 -11.96
N SER A 332 -11.07 32.56 -11.61
CA SER A 332 -10.53 33.66 -12.42
C SER A 332 -9.01 33.71 -12.53
N GLN A 333 -8.25 33.25 -11.53
CA GLN A 333 -6.79 33.33 -11.48
C GLN A 333 -6.08 32.23 -12.28
N PHE A 334 -6.81 31.18 -12.67
CA PHE A 334 -6.35 30.17 -13.64
C PHE A 334 -6.24 30.71 -15.09
N ARG A 335 -6.57 31.98 -15.33
CA ARG A 335 -6.56 32.58 -16.67
C ARG A 335 -5.17 32.94 -17.22
N SER A 336 -4.05 32.73 -16.54
CA SER A 336 -2.72 33.22 -17.01
C SER A 336 -1.57 32.20 -17.04
N THR A 337 -1.83 30.90 -16.95
CA THR A 337 -0.79 29.85 -16.86
C THR A 337 -0.74 28.86 -18.05
N PRO A 338 0.32 28.03 -18.19
CA PRO A 338 0.60 27.15 -19.35
C PRO A 338 -0.31 25.88 -19.41
N PRO A 339 -0.18 25.00 -20.41
CA PRO A 339 -1.28 24.31 -21.12
C PRO A 339 -2.07 23.24 -20.35
N LEU A 340 -1.73 22.96 -19.09
CA LEU A 340 -2.60 22.16 -18.20
C LEU A 340 -3.83 22.94 -17.70
N PHE A 341 -3.82 24.28 -17.82
CA PHE A 341 -4.96 25.12 -17.43
C PHE A 341 -5.30 26.27 -18.40
N ARG A 342 -4.79 26.27 -19.65
CA ARG A 342 -5.29 27.19 -20.69
C ARG A 342 -5.53 26.51 -22.04
N ARG A 343 -6.77 26.64 -22.48
CA ARG A 343 -7.27 26.23 -23.79
C ARG A 343 -6.63 27.10 -24.89
N SER A 344 -6.41 26.46 -26.04
CA SER A 344 -6.36 27.08 -27.36
C SER A 344 -7.25 28.31 -27.46
N THR A 345 -6.86 29.26 -28.30
CA THR A 345 -7.71 30.30 -28.86
C THR A 345 -9.18 29.87 -28.90
N TRP A 346 -10.06 30.64 -28.25
CA TRP A 346 -11.50 30.41 -28.33
C TRP A 346 -11.94 30.61 -29.77
N PRO A 347 -12.45 29.54 -30.41
CA PRO A 347 -13.83 29.60 -30.85
C PRO A 347 -14.60 28.33 -30.43
N GLY A 348 -15.77 28.53 -29.80
CA GLY A 348 -16.84 27.53 -29.71
C GLY A 348 -16.85 26.50 -28.55
N PRO A 349 -17.99 25.83 -28.33
CA PRO A 349 -18.37 25.21 -27.05
C PRO A 349 -17.79 23.82 -26.71
N HIS A 350 -16.79 23.28 -27.43
CA HIS A 350 -16.51 21.82 -27.38
C HIS A 350 -15.04 21.40 -27.15
N GLY A 351 -14.35 21.98 -26.16
CA GLY A 351 -12.95 21.64 -25.85
C GLY A 351 -12.81 20.63 -24.72
N GLN A 352 -12.09 19.55 -25.00
CA GLN A 352 -12.11 18.28 -24.27
C GLN A 352 -10.92 18.13 -23.29
N HIS A 353 -11.10 18.45 -22.00
CA HIS A 353 -10.09 18.18 -20.95
C HIS A 353 -9.90 16.66 -20.72
N PRO A 354 -8.69 16.11 -20.49
CA PRO A 354 -8.48 14.66 -20.36
C PRO A 354 -8.69 14.10 -18.93
N LEU A 355 -8.83 14.94 -17.90
CA LEU A 355 -9.06 14.45 -16.53
C LEU A 355 -10.37 13.68 -16.44
N THR A 356 -10.26 12.38 -16.18
CA THR A 356 -11.40 11.45 -16.06
C THR A 356 -11.70 11.07 -14.61
N ARG A 357 -10.74 11.26 -13.69
CA ARG A 357 -10.86 10.90 -12.27
C ARG A 357 -10.31 12.01 -11.36
N LEU A 358 -11.03 12.31 -10.29
CA LEU A 358 -10.68 13.29 -9.27
C LEU A 358 -10.84 12.64 -7.89
N GLU A 359 -9.83 12.70 -7.05
CA GLU A 359 -9.89 12.15 -5.69
C GLU A 359 -9.92 13.28 -4.67
N VAL A 360 -10.97 13.32 -3.85
CA VAL A 360 -11.30 14.46 -2.98
C VAL A 360 -11.29 14.12 -1.51
N LYS A 361 -10.98 12.86 -1.15
CA LYS A 361 -10.82 12.34 0.23
C LYS A 361 -11.70 13.07 1.27
N GLN A 362 -11.09 13.65 2.30
CA GLN A 362 -11.75 14.34 3.41
C GLN A 362 -12.03 15.83 3.09
N SER A 363 -11.96 16.27 1.83
CA SER A 363 -12.12 17.68 1.48
C SER A 363 -13.51 18.18 1.90
N PRO A 364 -13.58 19.20 2.77
CA PRO A 364 -14.86 19.74 3.21
C PRO A 364 -15.57 20.43 2.05
N VAL A 365 -16.85 20.12 1.86
CA VAL A 365 -17.70 20.79 0.87
C VAL A 365 -18.61 21.76 1.60
N ALA A 366 -18.22 23.03 1.66
CA ALA A 366 -19.02 24.07 2.31
C ALA A 366 -20.21 24.55 1.45
N LEU A 367 -20.20 24.24 0.14
CA LEU A 367 -21.20 24.67 -0.83
C LEU A 367 -22.20 23.54 -1.14
N THR A 368 -23.36 23.89 -1.70
CA THR A 368 -24.32 22.87 -2.16
C THR A 368 -23.70 22.00 -3.26
N ALA A 369 -23.99 20.70 -3.23
CA ALA A 369 -23.44 19.73 -4.19
C ALA A 369 -23.67 20.13 -5.65
N GLY A 370 -24.81 20.79 -5.96
CA GLY A 370 -25.09 21.29 -7.31
C GLY A 370 -24.15 22.40 -7.77
N THR A 371 -23.79 23.33 -6.88
CA THR A 371 -22.82 24.39 -7.21
C THR A 371 -21.45 23.79 -7.51
N VAL A 372 -21.03 22.82 -6.70
CA VAL A 372 -19.74 22.14 -6.85
C VAL A 372 -19.73 21.25 -8.10
N ALA A 373 -20.80 20.51 -8.38
CA ALA A 373 -20.93 19.69 -9.58
C ALA A 373 -20.88 20.54 -10.85
N ARG A 374 -21.59 21.68 -10.89
CA ARG A 374 -21.55 22.61 -12.03
C ARG A 374 -20.19 23.24 -12.22
N PHE A 375 -19.54 23.62 -11.11
CA PHE A 375 -18.17 24.11 -11.17
C PHE A 375 -17.23 23.05 -11.75
N ILE A 376 -17.26 21.83 -11.20
CA ILE A 376 -16.39 20.73 -11.61
C ILE A 376 -16.66 20.29 -13.05
N SER A 377 -17.91 20.21 -13.48
CA SER A 377 -18.25 19.83 -14.86
C SER A 377 -17.80 20.89 -15.88
N THR A 378 -17.82 22.17 -15.47
CA THR A 378 -17.32 23.29 -16.29
C THR A 378 -15.80 23.22 -16.44
N VAL A 379 -15.08 22.90 -15.36
CA VAL A 379 -13.61 22.83 -15.35
C VAL A 379 -13.11 21.52 -15.98
N PHE A 380 -13.82 20.41 -15.76
CA PHE A 380 -13.43 19.07 -16.17
C PHE A 380 -14.57 18.35 -16.91
N PRO A 381 -14.86 18.70 -18.18
CA PRO A 381 -15.99 18.17 -18.95
C PRO A 381 -15.94 16.66 -19.24
N LYS A 382 -14.78 16.01 -19.04
CA LYS A 382 -14.63 14.56 -19.16
C LYS A 382 -14.49 13.85 -17.81
N LEU A 383 -14.70 14.54 -16.69
CA LEU A 383 -14.59 13.93 -15.38
C LEU A 383 -15.74 12.94 -15.19
N ARG A 384 -15.42 11.65 -15.13
CA ARG A 384 -16.42 10.57 -15.02
C ARG A 384 -16.53 10.04 -13.60
N ARG A 385 -15.47 10.15 -12.82
CA ARG A 385 -15.40 9.55 -11.50
C ARG A 385 -14.82 10.52 -10.48
N ILE A 386 -15.54 10.73 -9.40
CA ILE A 386 -15.03 11.34 -8.18
C ILE A 386 -14.86 10.20 -7.18
N THR A 387 -13.70 10.08 -6.55
CA THR A 387 -13.50 9.11 -5.46
C THR A 387 -13.30 9.81 -4.12
N THR A 388 -14.07 9.38 -3.14
CA THR A 388 -13.99 9.79 -1.73
C THR A 388 -13.31 8.68 -0.95
N GLY A 389 -12.38 9.01 -0.06
CA GLY A 389 -11.40 8.07 0.54
C GLY A 389 -11.96 6.90 1.37
N ARG A 390 -13.27 6.71 1.51
CA ARG A 390 -13.89 5.61 2.27
C ARG A 390 -14.09 4.30 1.49
N GLU A 391 -13.75 4.23 0.20
CA GLU A 391 -13.95 2.98 -0.56
C GLU A 391 -13.03 1.82 -0.11
N TYR A 392 -12.14 1.99 0.88
CA TYR A 392 -11.12 0.98 1.25
C TYR A 392 -11.15 0.46 2.71
N GLU A 393 -12.12 0.83 3.56
CA GLU A 393 -12.13 0.43 4.98
C GLU A 393 -13.40 -0.37 5.35
N ASN A 394 -13.74 -1.37 4.55
CA ASN A 394 -14.80 -2.35 4.88
C ASN A 394 -14.25 -3.64 5.52
N ASN A 395 -12.99 -3.65 5.96
CA ASN A 395 -12.47 -4.78 6.73
C ASN A 395 -12.53 -4.43 8.22
N ASP A 396 -13.43 -5.17 8.86
CA ASP A 396 -13.54 -5.48 10.28
C ASP A 396 -14.09 -4.35 11.17
N GLU A 397 -15.16 -4.72 11.87
CA GLU A 397 -15.91 -3.97 12.87
C GLU A 397 -14.99 -3.12 13.76
N ALA A 398 -14.89 -1.83 13.45
CA ALA A 398 -14.39 -0.86 14.41
C ALA A 398 -15.51 -0.64 15.43
N ASP A 399 -15.34 -1.21 16.62
CA ASP A 399 -16.06 -0.83 17.82
C ASP A 399 -15.80 0.68 18.09
N LEU A 400 -16.67 1.52 17.55
CA LEU A 400 -16.66 2.96 17.76
C LEU A 400 -17.30 3.27 19.12
N GLU A 401 -16.54 3.14 20.20
CA GLU A 401 -16.89 3.74 21.49
C GLU A 401 -16.47 5.22 21.51
N ASP A 402 -17.49 6.09 21.46
CA ASP A 402 -17.58 7.47 21.96
C ASP A 402 -16.36 8.41 21.83
N ASP A 403 -16.17 9.03 20.64
CA ASP A 403 -15.89 10.48 20.46
C ASP A 403 -15.89 10.90 18.95
N ASP A 404 -16.99 10.61 18.25
CA ASP A 404 -17.09 10.53 16.77
C ASP A 404 -17.37 11.84 15.99
N LEU A 405 -16.91 13.00 16.47
CA LEU A 405 -17.09 14.26 15.69
C LEU A 405 -16.32 14.24 14.36
N GLU A 406 -15.16 13.59 14.32
CA GLU A 406 -14.37 13.41 13.10
C GLU A 406 -15.01 12.39 12.16
N GLY A 407 -15.52 11.28 12.71
CA GLY A 407 -16.29 10.26 11.99
C GLY A 407 -17.52 10.84 11.28
N LEU A 408 -18.30 11.68 11.97
CA LEU A 408 -19.47 12.36 11.41
C LEU A 408 -19.11 13.35 10.30
N ASN A 409 -18.02 14.12 10.45
CA ASN A 409 -17.56 15.03 9.40
C ASN A 409 -17.09 14.28 8.15
N ALA A 410 -16.40 13.16 8.32
CA ALA A 410 -15.99 12.29 7.21
C ALA A 410 -17.21 11.68 6.48
N ILE A 411 -18.24 11.24 7.22
CA ILE A 411 -19.52 10.77 6.63
C ILE A 411 -20.18 11.89 5.83
N ARG A 412 -20.31 13.08 6.42
CA ARG A 412 -20.94 14.24 5.76
C ARG A 412 -20.22 14.61 4.48
N ASN A 413 -18.89 14.71 4.50
CA ASN A 413 -18.09 15.04 3.32
C ASN A 413 -18.23 13.95 2.23
N HIS A 414 -18.22 12.67 2.62
CA HIS A 414 -18.46 11.55 1.70
C HIS A 414 -19.81 11.66 0.99
N LEU A 415 -20.89 11.91 1.74
CA LEU A 415 -22.24 12.05 1.19
C LEU A 415 -22.35 13.27 0.24
N CYS A 416 -21.75 14.40 0.61
CA CYS A 416 -21.71 15.59 -0.25
C CYS A 416 -21.03 15.31 -1.59
N TRP A 417 -19.87 14.67 -1.57
CA TRP A 417 -19.13 14.33 -2.80
C TRP A 417 -19.82 13.26 -3.64
N LYS A 418 -20.50 12.29 -3.01
CA LYS A 418 -21.35 11.33 -3.71
C LYS A 418 -22.49 12.03 -4.43
N ALA A 419 -23.13 13.02 -3.79
CA ALA A 419 -24.15 13.85 -4.43
C ALA A 419 -23.59 14.66 -5.61
N VAL A 420 -22.39 15.24 -5.47
CA VAL A 420 -21.69 15.92 -6.59
C VAL A 420 -21.50 14.95 -7.77
N GLN A 421 -21.02 13.74 -7.51
CA GLN A 421 -20.79 12.72 -8.54
C GLN A 421 -22.08 12.31 -9.25
N THR A 422 -23.18 12.14 -8.52
CA THR A 422 -24.49 11.81 -9.13
C THR A 422 -25.03 12.93 -10.01
N LEU A 423 -24.65 14.18 -9.73
CA LEU A 423 -25.08 15.33 -10.52
C LEU A 423 -24.21 15.55 -11.76
N LEU A 424 -22.97 15.07 -11.81
CA LEU A 424 -22.06 15.29 -12.94
C LEU A 424 -22.68 14.91 -14.31
N PRO A 425 -23.31 13.73 -14.51
CA PRO A 425 -23.93 13.39 -15.80
C PRO A 425 -25.01 14.39 -16.20
N THR A 426 -25.88 14.78 -15.26
CA THR A 426 -26.98 15.71 -15.52
C THR A 426 -26.51 17.10 -15.91
N VAL A 427 -25.35 17.55 -15.38
CA VAL A 427 -24.76 18.85 -15.74
C VAL A 427 -23.91 18.76 -17.01
N HIS A 428 -23.56 17.56 -17.49
CA HIS A 428 -22.93 17.40 -18.80
C HIS A 428 -23.96 17.39 -19.94
N GLU A 429 -25.22 17.08 -19.64
CA GLU A 429 -26.31 16.99 -20.63
C GLU A 429 -27.07 18.30 -20.84
N GLY A 430 -27.01 19.24 -19.88
CA GLY A 430 -27.66 20.56 -19.95
C GLY A 430 -26.66 21.70 -20.04
#